data_AF-A0A938IR95-F1
#
_entry.id   AF-A0A938IR95-F1
#
_cell.length_a   1.000
_cell.length_b   1.000
_cell.length_c   1.000
_cell.angle_alpha   90.00
_cell.angle_beta   90.00
_cell.angle_gamma   90.00
#
_symmetry.space_group_name_H-M   'P 1'
#
loop_
_entity.id
_entity.type
_entity.pdbx_description
1 polymer ?
#
loop_
_entity_poly.entity_id
_entity_poly.type
_entity_poly.pdbx_seq_one_letter_code
_entity_poly.pdbx_strand_id
1 'polypeptide(L)'
;MRLSKLFAAAVAGLLVGACATMSPAERRSADETRCRSYGFRQGTDAFAKCLLDLDLDRAAARRSRFDYPYGFGGPGWRWGRPWW
;
A
#
# COMPACT_ATOMS: atom_id res chain seq x y z
N MET A 1 10.84 17.41 34.63
CA MET A 1 11.80 16.70 33.74
C MET A 1 11.32 15.31 33.26
N ARG A 2 10.57 14.52 34.04
CA ARG A 2 10.07 13.22 33.56
C ARG A 2 8.90 13.36 32.57
N LEU A 3 7.94 14.24 32.88
CA LEU A 3 6.82 14.55 31.98
C LEU A 3 7.27 15.10 30.63
N SER A 4 8.28 15.99 30.60
CA SER A 4 8.81 16.57 29.37
C SER A 4 9.49 15.52 28.47
N LYS A 5 10.14 14.52 29.05
CA LYS A 5 10.72 13.39 28.30
C LYS A 5 9.63 12.47 27.70
N LEU A 6 8.55 12.22 28.45
CA LEU A 6 7.41 11.45 27.97
C LEU A 6 6.70 12.16 26.81
N PHE A 7 6.54 13.48 26.92
CA PHE A 7 5.93 14.29 25.87
C PHE A 7 6.79 14.29 24.59
N ALA A 8 8.11 14.45 24.74
CA ALA A 8 9.04 14.37 23.61
C ALA A 8 9.01 12.99 22.91
N ALA A 9 8.91 11.90 23.68
CA ALA A 9 8.81 10.55 23.13
C ALA A 9 7.49 10.31 22.38
N ALA A 10 6.36 10.83 22.89
CA ALA A 10 5.07 10.73 22.23
C ALA A 10 5.03 11.49 20.90
N VAL A 11 5.57 12.71 20.86
CA VAL A 11 5.67 13.50 19.63
C VAL A 11 6.60 12.83 18.62
N ALA A 12 7.74 12.28 19.06
CA ALA A 12 8.64 11.53 18.18
C ALA A 12 7.97 10.27 17.58
N GLY A 13 7.17 9.54 18.36
CA GLY A 13 6.40 8.38 17.87
C GLY A 13 5.37 8.75 16.80
N LEU A 14 4.68 9.88 16.96
CA LEU A 14 3.72 10.39 15.98
C LEU A 14 4.41 10.80 14.65
N LEU A 15 5.58 11.42 14.74
CA LEU A 15 6.36 11.81 13.55
C LEU A 15 6.85 10.60 12.73
N VAL A 16 7.19 9.49 13.39
CA VAL A 16 7.59 8.24 12.71
C VAL A 16 6.37 7.49 12.15
N GLY A 17 5.22 7.57 12.81
CA GLY A 17 3.97 6.94 12.36
C GLY A 17 3.28 7.63 11.18
N ALA A 18 3.60 8.89 10.89
CA ALA A 18 2.99 9.68 9.83
C ALA A 18 3.27 9.16 8.39
N CYS A 19 4.17 8.19 8.23
CA CYS A 19 4.35 7.47 6.96
C CYS A 19 3.28 6.40 6.69
N ALA A 20 2.27 6.24 7.55
CA ALA A 20 1.09 5.42 7.27
C ALA A 20 0.16 6.18 6.29
N THR A 21 0.50 6.13 4.99
CA THR A 21 -0.03 7.00 3.93
C THR A 21 -1.54 7.00 3.71
N MET A 22 -2.30 6.01 4.20
CA MET A 22 -3.76 6.01 4.28
C MET A 22 -4.22 4.89 5.21
N SER A 23 -5.28 5.10 5.99
CA SER A 23 -5.91 4.03 6.77
C SER A 23 -6.52 2.95 5.85
N PRO A 24 -6.66 1.69 6.29
CA PRO A 24 -7.27 0.64 5.47
C PRO A 24 -8.71 0.96 5.05
N ALA A 25 -9.48 1.58 5.95
CA ALA A 25 -10.86 1.98 5.68
C ALA A 25 -10.94 3.08 4.61
N GLU A 26 -10.04 4.05 4.67
CA GLU A 26 -10.06 5.18 3.73
C GLU A 26 -9.52 4.79 2.35
N ARG A 27 -8.61 3.81 2.28
CA ARG A 27 -8.26 3.19 0.99
C ARG A 27 -9.47 2.50 0.37
N ARG A 28 -10.23 1.75 1.17
CA ARG A 28 -11.41 1.06 0.68
C ARG A 28 -12.46 2.03 0.13
N SER A 29 -12.72 3.14 0.81
CA SER A 29 -13.66 4.16 0.32
C SER A 29 -13.18 4.84 -0.97
N ALA A 30 -11.86 5.07 -1.10
CA ALA A 30 -11.26 5.59 -2.33
C ALA A 30 -11.41 4.60 -3.50
N ASP A 31 -11.20 3.31 -3.25
CA ASP A 31 -11.31 2.26 -4.25
C ASP A 31 -12.76 2.06 -4.71
N GLU A 32 -13.70 2.07 -3.78
CA GLU A 32 -15.12 2.01 -4.09
C GLU A 32 -15.56 3.22 -4.92
N THR A 33 -15.03 4.41 -4.62
CA THR A 33 -15.29 5.63 -5.41
C THR A 33 -14.72 5.50 -6.82
N ARG A 34 -13.50 4.96 -6.96
CA ARG A 34 -12.87 4.72 -8.26
C ARG A 34 -13.66 3.72 -9.09
N CYS A 35 -14.04 2.57 -8.52
CA CYS A 35 -14.85 1.59 -9.24
C CYS A 35 -16.24 2.12 -9.62
N ARG A 36 -16.87 2.94 -8.77
CA ARG A 36 -18.12 3.65 -9.13
C ARG A 36 -17.92 4.61 -10.31
N SER A 37 -16.79 5.32 -10.35
CA SER A 37 -16.48 6.26 -11.44
C SER A 37 -16.31 5.56 -12.81
N TYR A 38 -15.91 4.29 -12.81
CA TYR A 38 -15.86 3.46 -14.02
C TYR A 38 -17.23 2.91 -14.44
N GLY A 39 -18.28 3.13 -13.65
CA GLY A 39 -19.65 2.67 -13.94
C GLY A 39 -19.99 1.31 -13.35
N PHE A 40 -19.12 0.71 -12.53
CA PHE A 40 -19.45 -0.54 -11.85
C PHE A 40 -20.49 -0.30 -10.74
N ARG A 41 -21.53 -1.14 -10.71
CA ARG A 41 -22.58 -1.10 -9.69
C ARG A 41 -22.15 -1.88 -8.45
N GLN A 42 -22.29 -1.30 -7.26
CA GLN A 42 -22.03 -2.00 -6.00
C GLN A 42 -22.87 -3.29 -5.89
N GLY A 43 -22.29 -4.29 -5.22
CA GLY A 43 -22.93 -5.59 -5.02
C GLY A 43 -22.92 -6.51 -6.24
N THR A 44 -22.19 -6.16 -7.30
CA THR A 44 -22.01 -7.01 -8.48
C THR A 44 -20.63 -7.67 -8.49
N ASP A 45 -20.51 -8.81 -9.17
CA ASP A 45 -19.24 -9.49 -9.38
C ASP A 45 -18.23 -8.60 -10.13
N ALA A 46 -18.71 -7.78 -11.06
CA ALA A 46 -17.87 -6.83 -11.79
C ALA A 46 -17.28 -5.76 -10.85
N PHE A 47 -18.03 -5.29 -9.86
CA PHE A 47 -17.53 -4.37 -8.85
C PHE A 47 -16.53 -5.03 -7.91
N ALA A 48 -16.79 -6.26 -7.46
CA ALA A 48 -15.85 -7.04 -6.67
C ALA A 48 -14.53 -7.29 -7.43
N LYS A 49 -14.62 -7.59 -8.73
CA LYS A 49 -13.47 -7.75 -9.61
C LYS A 49 -12.66 -6.46 -9.74
N CYS A 50 -13.32 -5.31 -9.95
CA CYS A 50 -12.63 -4.01 -10.00
C CYS A 50 -11.82 -3.75 -8.71
N LEU A 51 -12.42 -3.99 -7.54
CA LEU A 51 -11.72 -3.84 -6.26
C LEU A 51 -10.54 -4.81 -6.12
N LEU A 52 -10.73 -6.07 -6.54
CA LEU A 52 -9.68 -7.08 -6.52
C LEU A 52 -8.51 -6.69 -7.42
N ASP A 53 -8.78 -6.23 -8.64
CA ASP A 53 -7.75 -5.83 -9.60
C ASP A 53 -6.91 -4.65 -9.04
N LEU A 54 -7.55 -3.68 -8.38
CA LEU A 54 -6.84 -2.58 -7.69
C LEU A 54 -5.97 -3.06 -6.52
N ASP A 55 -6.41 -4.06 -5.74
CA ASP A 55 -5.60 -4.61 -4.64
C ASP A 55 -4.39 -5.39 -5.16
N LEU A 56 -4.59 -6.19 -6.21
CA LEU A 56 -3.52 -6.94 -6.86
C LEU A 56 -2.46 -6.03 -7.48
N ASP A 57 -2.87 -4.94 -8.14
CA ASP A 57 -1.96 -3.94 -8.70
C ASP A 57 -1.07 -3.32 -7.61
N ARG A 58 -1.68 -2.92 -6.48
CA ARG A 58 -0.90 -2.40 -5.33
C ARG A 58 0.02 -3.47 -4.74
N ALA A 59 -0.42 -4.72 -4.68
CA ALA A 59 0.43 -5.82 -4.22
C ALA A 59 1.63 -6.01 -5.15
N ALA A 60 1.45 -5.86 -6.47
CA ALA A 60 2.55 -5.87 -7.43
C ALA A 60 3.50 -4.69 -7.21
N ALA A 61 2.99 -3.47 -7.03
CA ALA A 61 3.81 -2.29 -6.74
C ALA A 61 4.64 -2.44 -5.44
N ARG A 62 4.07 -3.09 -4.41
CA ARG A 62 4.81 -3.41 -3.18
C ARG A 62 5.94 -4.41 -3.41
N ARG A 63 5.71 -5.43 -4.26
CA ARG A 63 6.73 -6.42 -4.62
C ARG A 63 7.85 -5.79 -5.46
N SER A 64 7.49 -4.99 -6.46
CA SER A 64 8.47 -4.33 -7.35
C SER A 64 9.31 -3.28 -6.64
N ARG A 65 8.83 -2.70 -5.53
CA ARG A 65 9.63 -1.78 -4.70
C ARG A 65 10.93 -2.40 -4.18
N PHE A 66 10.98 -3.72 -4.07
CA PHE A 66 12.18 -4.46 -3.68
C PHE A 66 12.91 -5.09 -4.86
N ASP A 67 12.37 -4.94 -6.07
CA ASP A 67 12.91 -5.47 -7.32
C ASP A 67 13.71 -4.37 -8.06
N TYR A 68 14.62 -3.72 -7.33
CA TYR A 68 15.55 -2.74 -7.91
C TYR A 68 16.93 -3.37 -8.11
N PRO A 69 17.53 -3.26 -9.31
CA PRO A 69 18.83 -3.87 -9.60
C PRO A 69 20.01 -3.33 -8.76
N TYR A 70 19.84 -2.22 -8.05
CA TYR A 70 20.90 -1.55 -7.27
C TYR A 70 20.47 -1.15 -5.84
N GLY A 71 19.39 -1.71 -5.28
CA GLY A 71 18.89 -1.40 -3.92
C GLY A 71 19.39 -2.35 -2.82
N PHE A 72 19.17 -1.99 -1.53
CA PHE A 72 19.60 -2.74 -0.33
C PHE A 72 18.94 -4.14 -0.27
N GLY A 73 19.55 -5.10 -0.95
CA GLY A 73 19.01 -6.43 -1.25
C GLY A 73 19.49 -6.85 -2.64
N GLY A 74 20.80 -7.02 -2.80
CA GLY A 74 21.44 -7.28 -4.10
C GLY A 74 20.93 -8.52 -4.85
N PRO A 75 21.30 -8.67 -6.14
CA PRO A 75 20.75 -9.68 -7.04
C PRO A 75 21.20 -11.09 -6.63
N GLY A 76 20.40 -11.77 -5.80
CA GLY A 76 20.76 -13.06 -5.23
C GLY A 76 19.97 -14.27 -5.73
N TRP A 77 18.64 -14.16 -5.90
CA TRP A 77 17.81 -15.39 -5.96
C TRP A 77 16.59 -15.30 -6.88
N ARG A 78 16.71 -14.68 -8.06
CA ARG A 78 15.64 -14.78 -9.08
C ARG A 78 16.15 -15.34 -10.40
N TRP A 79 16.68 -16.55 -10.34
CA TRP A 79 16.83 -17.41 -11.52
C TRP A 79 15.43 -17.71 -12.08
N GLY A 80 15.09 -17.15 -13.25
CA GLY A 80 14.03 -17.69 -14.10
C GLY A 80 12.65 -17.00 -14.05
N ARG A 81 12.56 -15.68 -14.14
CA ARG A 81 11.34 -15.05 -14.69
C ARG A 81 11.64 -14.46 -16.06
N PRO A 82 11.20 -15.11 -17.13
CA PRO A 82 11.27 -14.52 -18.45
C PRO A 82 10.15 -13.49 -18.59
N TRP A 83 10.47 -12.36 -19.19
CA TRP A 83 9.52 -11.31 -19.50
C TRP A 83 8.79 -11.70 -20.80
N TRP A 84 7.65 -12.37 -20.68
CA TRP A 84 6.62 -12.51 -21.72
C TRP A 84 5.25 -12.27 -21.10
#